data_AF-A0AAW2G316-F1
#
_entry.id   AF-A0AAW2G316-F1
#
_cell.length_a   1.000
_cell.length_b   1.000
_cell.length_c   1.000
_cell.angle_alpha   90.00
_cell.angle_beta   90.00
_cell.angle_gamma   90.00
#
_symmetry.space_group_name_H-M   'P 1'
#
loop_
_entity.id
_entity.type
_entity.pdbx_description
1 polymer ?
#
loop_
_entity_poly.entity_id
_entity_poly.type
_entity_poly.pdbx_seq_one_letter_code
_entity_poly.pdbx_strand_id
1 'polypeptide(L)'
;MLGTKRLVQLCNRMHNVEAFIHVSTAYCNCDRNDVAEEIYPVGREPDQVIALTEWMDDKMFEELTPNLIASRPNTYTFTKALAERMLQRERGSLPVAIVRPSIVLSSHREPVAGWVDNCNGPTGIIAAAGKGFFR
;
A
#
# COMPACT_ATOMS: atom_id res chain seq x y z
N MET A 1 6.76 4.25 1.90
CA MET A 1 6.54 4.99 3.17
C MET A 1 7.19 6.37 3.18
N LEU A 2 8.49 6.50 2.86
CA LEU A 2 9.18 7.80 2.89
C LEU A 2 8.53 8.87 1.99
N GLY A 3 8.03 8.46 0.82
CA GLY A 3 7.22 9.32 -0.05
C GLY A 3 5.99 9.90 0.66
N THR A 4 5.20 9.06 1.34
CA THR A 4 4.05 9.49 2.15
C THR A 4 4.48 10.48 3.23
N LYS A 5 5.55 10.19 3.97
CA LYS A 5 6.09 11.07 5.03
C LYS A 5 6.44 12.47 4.49
N ARG A 6 7.15 12.52 3.35
CA ARG A 6 7.54 13.78 2.70
C ARG A 6 6.34 14.56 2.19
N LEU A 7 5.33 13.90 1.64
CA LEU A 7 4.10 14.55 1.20
C LEU A 7 3.31 15.12 2.37
N VAL A 8 3.20 14.40 3.49
CA VAL A 8 2.60 14.91 4.73
C VAL A 8 3.32 16.17 5.22
N GLN A 9 4.67 16.14 5.29
CA GLN A 9 5.48 17.29 5.67
C GLN A 9 5.31 18.48 4.72
N LEU A 10 5.11 18.23 3.42
CA LEU A 10 4.81 19.27 2.44
C LEU A 10 3.42 19.86 2.70
N CYS A 11 2.40 19.03 2.86
CA CYS A 11 1.02 19.46 3.11
C CYS A 11 0.89 20.27 4.41
N ASN A 12 1.62 19.91 5.47
CA ASN A 12 1.66 20.69 6.71
C ASN A 12 2.24 22.12 6.53
N ARG A 13 2.92 22.40 5.42
CA ARG A 13 3.42 23.75 5.08
C ARG A 13 2.52 24.50 4.08
N MET A 14 1.46 23.86 3.60
CA MET A 14 0.50 24.47 2.68
C MET A 14 -0.67 25.05 3.47
N HIS A 15 -1.06 26.29 3.15
CA HIS A 15 -2.11 26.99 3.91
C HIS A 15 -3.53 26.51 3.60
N ASN A 16 -3.76 25.99 2.39
CA ASN A 16 -5.10 25.66 1.88
C ASN A 16 -5.16 24.21 1.35
N VAL A 17 -4.73 23.23 2.16
CA VAL A 17 -4.93 21.81 1.82
C VAL A 17 -6.39 21.45 2.05
N GLU A 18 -7.13 21.20 0.98
CA GLU A 18 -8.53 20.77 1.07
C GLU A 18 -8.68 19.28 1.38
N ALA A 19 -7.80 18.44 0.82
CA ALA A 19 -7.82 17.00 1.02
C ALA A 19 -6.43 16.39 0.82
N PHE A 20 -6.11 15.40 1.65
CA PHE A 20 -4.97 14.51 1.46
C PHE A 20 -5.47 13.07 1.32
N ILE A 21 -5.55 12.58 0.09
CA ILE A 21 -6.09 11.25 -0.21
C ILE A 21 -4.93 10.26 -0.36
N HIS A 22 -4.78 9.36 0.60
CA HIS A 22 -3.83 8.25 0.51
C HIS A 22 -4.48 7.02 -0.12
N VAL A 23 -3.97 6.62 -1.28
CA VAL A 23 -4.36 5.36 -1.91
C VAL A 23 -3.57 4.22 -1.28
N SER A 24 -4.25 3.41 -0.48
CA SER A 24 -3.74 2.18 0.14
C SER A 24 -4.15 0.96 -0.69
N THR A 25 -4.57 -0.14 -0.06
CA THR A 25 -5.05 -1.36 -0.70
C THR A 25 -5.90 -2.17 0.26
N ALA A 26 -6.90 -2.90 -0.24
CA ALA A 26 -7.71 -3.82 0.56
C ALA A 26 -6.86 -4.93 1.21
N TYR A 27 -5.68 -5.22 0.66
CA TYR A 27 -4.75 -6.23 1.17
C TYR A 27 -3.82 -5.73 2.29
N CYS A 28 -3.93 -4.47 2.74
CA CYS A 28 -3.05 -3.93 3.76
C CYS A 28 -3.23 -4.62 5.13
N ASN A 29 -4.29 -5.41 5.32
CA ASN A 29 -4.54 -6.18 6.53
C ASN A 29 -4.86 -7.66 6.22
N CYS A 30 -4.24 -8.21 5.17
CA CYS A 30 -4.47 -9.58 4.71
C CYS A 30 -3.95 -10.68 5.67
N ASP A 31 -3.30 -10.29 6.75
CA ASP A 31 -2.90 -11.12 7.89
C ASP A 31 -4.08 -11.41 8.86
N ARG A 32 -5.28 -10.91 8.56
CA ARG A 32 -6.50 -11.06 9.35
C ARG A 32 -7.62 -11.70 8.53
N ASN A 33 -8.53 -12.40 9.21
CA ASN A 33 -9.71 -13.00 8.60
C ASN A 33 -10.82 -11.97 8.36
N ASP A 34 -11.05 -11.11 9.35
CA ASP A 34 -12.07 -10.06 9.30
C ASP A 34 -11.40 -8.69 9.35
N VAL A 35 -11.80 -7.81 8.42
CA VAL A 35 -11.22 -6.48 8.23
C VAL A 35 -12.33 -5.44 8.23
N ALA A 36 -12.32 -4.58 9.25
CA ALA A 36 -13.20 -3.43 9.40
C ALA A 36 -12.56 -2.13 8.86
N GLU A 37 -13.37 -1.10 8.73
CA GLU A 37 -13.00 0.28 8.36
C GLU A 37 -12.27 0.99 9.50
N GLU A 38 -11.13 0.45 9.92
CA GLU A 38 -10.26 1.05 10.94
C GLU A 38 -8.78 0.93 10.60
N ILE A 39 -7.95 1.76 11.23
CA ILE A 39 -6.49 1.68 11.11
C ILE A 39 -6.00 0.75 12.22
N TYR A 40 -5.49 -0.40 11.81
CA TYR A 40 -5.04 -1.41 12.73
C TYR A 40 -3.67 -1.12 13.32
N PRO A 41 -3.41 -1.54 14.57
CA PRO A 41 -2.07 -1.53 15.14
C PRO A 41 -1.13 -2.38 14.29
N VAL A 42 0.07 -1.86 14.07
CA VAL A 42 1.18 -2.54 13.42
C VAL A 42 2.20 -2.95 14.47
N GLY A 43 2.88 -4.08 14.26
CA GLY A 43 3.85 -4.60 15.25
C GLY A 43 5.10 -3.73 15.46
N ARG A 44 5.36 -2.77 14.56
CA ARG A 44 6.46 -1.79 14.68
C ARG A 44 6.03 -0.43 14.18
N GLU A 45 6.54 0.63 14.80
CA GLU A 45 6.19 1.98 14.39
C GLU A 45 6.88 2.37 13.06
N PRO A 46 6.21 3.10 12.16
CA PRO A 46 6.75 3.39 10.82
C PRO A 46 8.13 4.06 10.82
N ASP A 47 8.38 4.98 11.77
CA ASP A 47 9.67 5.66 11.89
C ASP A 47 10.81 4.70 12.27
N GLN A 48 10.53 3.66 13.05
CA GLN A 48 11.53 2.64 13.39
C GLN A 48 11.91 1.84 12.14
N VAL A 49 10.93 1.46 11.32
CA VAL A 49 11.19 0.72 10.08
C VAL A 49 11.94 1.57 9.07
N ILE A 50 11.65 2.87 8.98
CA ILE A 50 12.43 3.81 8.15
C ILE A 50 13.87 3.89 8.67
N ALA A 51 14.07 4.03 9.99
CA ALA A 51 15.42 4.05 10.55
C ALA A 51 16.17 2.77 10.20
N LEU A 52 15.55 1.58 10.35
CA LEU A 52 16.15 0.29 9.96
C LEU A 52 16.70 0.29 8.53
N THR A 53 15.96 0.88 7.58
CA THR A 53 16.42 0.97 6.18
C THR A 53 17.55 1.96 5.94
N GLU A 54 17.80 2.88 6.87
CA GLU A 54 18.87 3.89 6.75
C GLU A 54 20.19 3.44 7.38
N TRP A 55 20.17 2.62 8.44
CA TRP A 55 21.39 2.21 9.14
C TRP A 55 21.88 0.79 8.81
N MET A 56 21.00 -0.10 8.36
CA MET A 56 21.38 -1.48 8.02
C MET A 56 21.91 -1.53 6.59
N ASP A 57 22.87 -2.43 6.34
CA ASP A 57 23.21 -2.81 4.98
C ASP A 57 22.07 -3.65 4.34
N ASP A 58 22.05 -3.67 3.01
CA ASP A 58 20.97 -4.34 2.25
C ASP A 58 20.86 -5.82 2.61
N LYS A 59 22.00 -6.50 2.83
CA LYS A 59 22.04 -7.93 3.12
C LYS A 59 21.41 -8.26 4.47
N MET A 60 21.78 -7.53 5.52
CA MET A 60 21.18 -7.69 6.84
C MET A 60 19.69 -7.33 6.81
N PHE A 61 19.29 -6.34 6.01
CA PHE A 61 17.89 -5.97 5.88
C PHE A 61 17.06 -7.04 5.16
N GLU A 62 17.62 -7.67 4.12
CA GLU A 62 17.01 -8.83 3.45
C GLU A 62 16.81 -10.00 4.41
N GLU A 63 17.81 -10.32 5.23
CA GLU A 63 17.71 -11.37 6.27
C GLU A 63 16.66 -11.05 7.35
N LEU A 64 16.48 -9.76 7.68
CA LEU A 64 15.48 -9.32 8.66
C LEU A 64 14.06 -9.23 8.08
N THR A 65 13.92 -9.02 6.77
CA THR A 65 12.64 -8.75 6.09
C THR A 65 11.53 -9.77 6.40
N PRO A 66 11.77 -11.10 6.39
CA PRO A 66 10.75 -12.08 6.75
C PRO A 66 10.15 -11.87 8.14
N ASN A 67 10.97 -11.47 9.12
CA ASN A 67 10.52 -11.17 10.47
C ASN A 67 9.74 -9.86 10.57
N LEU A 68 10.02 -8.89 9.68
CA LEU A 68 9.29 -7.62 9.64
C LEU A 68 7.90 -7.78 9.04
N ILE A 69 7.78 -8.53 7.93
CA ILE A 69 6.49 -8.73 7.26
C ILE A 69 5.64 -9.81 7.94
N ALA A 70 6.25 -10.68 8.75
CA ALA A 70 5.59 -11.75 9.49
C ALA A 70 4.71 -12.64 8.59
N SER A 71 3.40 -12.74 8.86
CA SER A 71 2.46 -13.56 8.09
C SER A 71 1.99 -12.92 6.77
N ARG A 72 2.51 -11.74 6.42
CA ARG A 72 2.10 -11.01 5.22
C ARG A 72 2.77 -11.58 3.97
N PRO A 73 2.07 -11.63 2.82
CA PRO A 73 2.56 -12.29 1.63
C PRO A 73 3.73 -11.56 0.95
N ASN A 74 3.91 -10.26 1.23
CA ASN A 74 4.97 -9.44 0.66
C ASN A 74 5.15 -8.12 1.42
N THR A 75 6.26 -7.43 1.14
CA THR A 75 6.59 -6.11 1.68
C THR A 75 5.63 -5.00 1.26
N TYR A 76 4.94 -5.15 0.12
CA TYR A 76 3.96 -4.16 -0.34
C TYR A 76 2.77 -4.03 0.63
N THR A 77 2.15 -5.15 1.01
CA THR A 77 1.03 -5.14 1.97
C THR A 77 1.44 -4.57 3.32
N PHE A 78 2.64 -4.90 3.79
CA PHE A 78 3.23 -4.38 5.03
C PHE A 78 3.46 -2.86 4.97
N THR A 79 4.11 -2.36 3.92
CA THR A 79 4.42 -0.94 3.78
C THR A 79 3.19 -0.06 3.59
N LYS A 80 2.09 -0.60 3.02
CA LYS A 80 0.78 0.06 2.99
C LYS A 80 0.18 0.19 4.40
N ALA A 81 0.20 -0.87 5.20
CA ALA A 81 -0.27 -0.82 6.59
C ALA A 81 0.50 0.21 7.43
N LEU A 82 1.83 0.23 7.30
CA LEU A 82 2.67 1.22 7.98
C LEU A 82 2.39 2.66 7.53
N ALA A 83 2.08 2.88 6.24
CA ALA A 83 1.72 4.21 5.74
C ALA A 83 0.37 4.68 6.33
N GLU A 84 -0.61 3.79 6.47
CA GLU A 84 -1.87 4.12 7.16
C GLU A 84 -1.64 4.47 8.64
N ARG A 85 -0.80 3.68 9.35
CA ARG A 85 -0.42 3.99 10.73
C ARG A 85 0.25 5.35 10.86
N MET A 86 1.12 5.71 9.92
CA MET A 86 1.77 7.02 9.88
C MET A 86 0.73 8.14 9.75
N LEU A 87 -0.22 7.98 8.83
CA LEU A 87 -1.27 8.97 8.57
C LEU A 87 -2.28 9.10 9.72
N GLN A 88 -2.47 8.05 10.52
CA GLN A 88 -3.30 8.12 11.72
C GLN A 88 -2.85 9.23 12.69
N ARG A 89 -1.55 9.55 12.71
CA ARG A 89 -0.98 10.61 13.56
C ARG A 89 -1.29 12.02 13.05
N GLU A 90 -1.62 12.16 11.77
CA GLU A 90 -2.01 13.43 11.15
C GLU A 90 -3.51 13.72 11.29
N ARG A 91 -4.23 12.89 12.06
CA ARG A 91 -5.65 13.11 12.34
C ARG A 91 -5.83 14.46 13.03
N GLY A 92 -6.52 15.38 12.35
CA GLY A 92 -6.83 16.71 12.84
C GLY A 92 -5.83 17.80 12.43
N SER A 93 -4.62 17.45 12.01
CA SER A 93 -3.69 18.40 11.37
C SER A 93 -3.99 18.57 9.88
N LEU A 94 -4.33 17.46 9.20
CA LEU A 94 -4.64 17.44 7.78
C LEU A 94 -6.03 16.79 7.52
N PRO A 95 -6.76 17.22 6.48
CA PRO A 95 -7.97 16.55 6.02
C PRO A 95 -7.62 15.27 5.27
N VAL A 96 -7.23 14.23 6.02
CA VAL A 96 -6.76 12.96 5.46
C VAL A 96 -7.93 12.00 5.20
N ALA A 97 -7.93 11.38 4.01
CA ALA A 97 -8.75 10.21 3.69
C ALA A 97 -7.85 9.07 3.21
N ILE A 98 -8.17 7.83 3.60
CA ILE A 98 -7.49 6.63 3.13
C ILE A 98 -8.47 5.83 2.29
N VAL A 99 -8.09 5.49 1.06
CA VAL A 99 -8.89 4.67 0.15
C VAL A 99 -8.19 3.34 -0.06
N ARG A 100 -8.88 2.22 0.15
CA ARG A 100 -8.34 0.86 0.04
C ARG A 100 -8.94 0.12 -1.17
N PRO A 101 -8.46 0.37 -2.40
CA PRO A 101 -8.94 -0.35 -3.57
C PRO A 101 -8.57 -1.84 -3.49
N SER A 102 -9.41 -2.69 -4.08
CA SER A 102 -9.13 -4.10 -4.33
C SER A 102 -8.27 -4.28 -5.60
N ILE A 103 -8.23 -5.49 -6.15
CA ILE A 103 -7.59 -5.75 -7.44
C ILE A 103 -8.28 -4.93 -8.53
N VAL A 104 -7.49 -4.14 -9.25
CA VAL A 104 -7.91 -3.44 -10.47
C VAL A 104 -7.51 -4.31 -11.67
N LEU A 105 -8.46 -4.53 -12.58
CA LEU A 105 -8.26 -5.28 -13.82
C LEU A 105 -8.29 -4.32 -15.02
N SER A 106 -8.54 -4.85 -16.21
CA SER A 106 -8.73 -4.04 -17.41
C SER A 106 -9.92 -3.11 -17.29
N SER A 107 -9.81 -1.99 -18.00
CA SER A 107 -10.91 -1.04 -18.13
C SER A 107 -12.12 -1.68 -18.81
N HIS A 108 -13.31 -1.39 -18.29
CA HIS A 108 -14.54 -1.84 -18.90
C HIS A 108 -14.90 -1.02 -20.16
N ARG A 109 -14.66 0.30 -20.14
CA ARG A 109 -15.04 1.22 -21.24
C ARG A 109 -13.96 2.24 -21.59
N GLU A 110 -13.48 3.01 -20.61
CA GLU A 110 -12.52 4.09 -20.83
C GLU A 110 -11.14 3.76 -20.21
N PRO A 111 -10.03 4.22 -20.82
CA PRO A 111 -9.96 4.99 -22.08
C PRO A 111 -10.23 4.15 -23.34
N VAL A 112 -10.04 2.83 -23.29
CA VAL A 112 -10.38 1.86 -24.35
C VAL A 112 -10.80 0.55 -23.67
N ALA A 113 -11.94 -0.04 -24.05
CA ALA A 113 -12.40 -1.29 -23.44
C ALA A 113 -11.35 -2.41 -23.52
N GLY A 114 -11.11 -3.07 -22.38
CA GLY A 114 -10.08 -4.10 -22.25
C GLY A 114 -8.67 -3.55 -22.08
N TRP A 115 -8.46 -2.24 -22.04
CA TRP A 115 -7.14 -1.65 -21.83
C TRP A 115 -6.60 -2.03 -20.45
N VAL A 116 -5.35 -2.47 -20.44
CA VAL A 116 -4.56 -2.70 -19.25
C VAL A 116 -3.12 -2.31 -19.55
N ASP A 117 -2.45 -1.73 -18.57
CA ASP A 117 -1.07 -1.27 -18.68
C ASP A 117 -0.04 -2.40 -18.55
N ASN A 118 -0.42 -3.52 -17.92
CA ASN A 118 0.45 -4.66 -17.70
C ASN A 118 -0.32 -6.00 -17.60
N CYS A 119 0.39 -7.12 -17.70
CA CYS A 119 -0.16 -8.46 -17.53
C CYS A 119 0.08 -9.04 -16.13
N ASN A 120 0.28 -8.20 -15.11
CA ASN A 120 0.65 -8.67 -13.78
C ASN A 120 -0.55 -9.33 -13.08
N GLY A 121 -0.27 -10.43 -12.36
CA GLY A 121 -1.24 -11.11 -11.51
C GLY A 121 -2.48 -11.59 -12.27
N PRO A 122 -3.70 -11.30 -11.77
CA PRO A 122 -4.95 -11.79 -12.36
C PRO A 122 -5.17 -11.39 -13.82
N THR A 123 -4.68 -10.22 -14.26
CA THR A 123 -4.80 -9.79 -15.65
C THR A 123 -4.13 -10.79 -16.60
N GLY A 124 -2.93 -11.26 -16.26
CA GLY A 124 -2.21 -12.26 -17.07
C GLY A 124 -2.95 -13.58 -17.13
N ILE A 125 -3.54 -14.02 -16.01
CA ILE A 125 -4.35 -15.25 -15.95
C ILE A 125 -5.58 -15.13 -16.84
N ILE A 126 -6.34 -14.04 -16.72
CA ILE A 126 -7.54 -13.79 -17.54
C ILE A 126 -7.18 -13.73 -19.02
N ALA A 127 -6.09 -13.04 -19.38
CA ALA A 127 -5.64 -12.97 -20.76
C ALA A 127 -5.21 -14.34 -21.32
N ALA A 128 -4.51 -15.15 -20.53
CA ALA A 128 -4.07 -16.49 -20.91
C ALA A 128 -5.24 -17.47 -21.05
N ALA A 129 -6.21 -17.43 -20.13
CA ALA A 129 -7.45 -18.20 -20.22
C ALA A 129 -8.28 -17.78 -21.45
N GLY A 130 -8.45 -16.47 -21.68
CA GLY A 130 -9.15 -15.94 -22.85
C GLY A 130 -8.49 -16.30 -24.19
N LYS A 131 -7.17 -16.52 -24.21
CA LYS A 131 -6.41 -17.02 -25.38
C LYS A 131 -6.37 -18.54 -25.48
N GLY A 132 -6.90 -19.28 -24.50
CA GLY A 132 -6.91 -20.74 -24.49
C GLY A 132 -5.60 -21.41 -24.08
N PHE A 133 -4.68 -20.69 -23.43
CA PHE A 133 -3.46 -21.27 -22.87
C PHE A 133 -3.74 -22.08 -21.59
N PHE A 134 -4.71 -21.64 -20.80
CA PHE A 134 -5.26 -22.40 -19.69
C PHE A 134 -6.57 -23.03 -20.15
N ARG A 135 -6.64 -24.37 -20.10
CA ARG A 135 -7.80 -25.19 -20.46
C ARG A 135 -8.31 -25.91 -19.23
#